data_AF-K1QWN5-F1
#
_entry.id   AF-K1QWN5-F1
#
_cell.length_a   1.000
_cell.length_b   1.000
_cell.length_c   1.000
_cell.angle_alpha   90.00
_cell.angle_beta   90.00
_cell.angle_gamma   90.00
#
_symmetry.space_group_name_H-M   'P 1'
#
loop_
_entity.id
_entity.type
_entity.pdbx_description
1 polymer ?
#
loop_
_entity_poly.entity_id
_entity_poly.type
_entity_poly.pdbx_seq_one_letter_code
_entity_poly.pdbx_strand_id
1 'polypeptide(L)'
;MEVSAVNVTRDKPAVTYPSYENQKWKDDQITIPMEDIEALSEGGITKVVVFVYLNMDELMTTKRNTSFINSNILSTSIKSANSGSLRKAVTFTLRLFQVFSESVMPTCAYWDFR
;
A
#
# COMPACT_ATOMS: atom_id res chain seq x y z
N MET A 1 -7.87 -13.40 1.49
CA MET A 1 -8.30 -12.13 2.12
C MET A 1 -7.98 -12.25 3.60
N GLU A 2 -7.15 -11.35 4.13
CA GLU A 2 -6.83 -11.30 5.56
C GLU A 2 -7.73 -10.25 6.21
N VAL A 3 -8.32 -10.58 7.36
CA VAL A 3 -9.10 -9.65 8.17
C VAL A 3 -8.46 -9.60 9.54
N SER A 4 -7.89 -8.45 9.90
CA SER A 4 -7.26 -8.22 11.19
C SER A 4 -7.91 -7.04 11.90
N ALA A 5 -8.17 -7.21 13.20
CA ALA A 5 -8.57 -6.13 14.08
C ALA A 5 -7.32 -5.67 14.84
N VAL A 6 -6.89 -4.45 14.59
CA VAL A 6 -5.72 -3.86 15.25
C VAL A 6 -6.20 -2.86 16.27
N ASN A 7 -5.78 -3.04 17.52
CA ASN A 7 -6.04 -2.02 18.54
C ASN A 7 -5.19 -0.79 18.24
N VAL A 8 -5.85 0.35 18.08
CA VAL A 8 -5.24 1.64 17.80
C VAL A 8 -4.84 2.26 19.12
N THR A 9 -3.54 2.28 19.39
CA THR A 9 -2.99 2.74 20.67
C THR A 9 -1.85 3.71 20.41
N ARG A 10 -1.70 4.74 21.25
CA ARG A 10 -0.71 5.81 21.06
C ARG A 10 0.75 5.32 21.10
N ASP A 11 0.99 4.18 21.72
CA ASP A 11 2.29 3.48 21.77
C ASP A 11 2.64 2.76 20.47
N LYS A 12 1.69 2.56 19.55
CA LYS A 12 1.92 2.00 18.22
C LYS A 12 1.87 3.11 17.17
N PRO A 13 3.02 3.60 16.67
CA PRO A 13 3.07 4.76 15.79
C PRO A 13 2.52 4.48 14.38
N ALA A 14 2.46 3.22 13.95
CA ALA A 14 1.97 2.80 12.65
C ALA A 14 1.46 1.35 12.68
N VAL A 15 0.72 0.98 11.65
CA VAL A 15 0.33 -0.41 11.37
C VAL A 15 0.89 -0.81 10.02
N THR A 16 1.50 -1.98 9.95
CA THR A 16 2.05 -2.55 8.71
C THR A 16 1.21 -3.75 8.28
N TYR A 17 0.86 -3.75 7.00
CA TYR A 17 0.18 -4.83 6.31
C TYR A 17 1.09 -5.38 5.20
N PRO A 18 1.02 -6.68 4.88
CA PRO A 18 0.30 -7.72 5.60
C PRO A 18 0.91 -7.94 6.99
N SER A 19 0.15 -8.51 7.92
CA SER A 19 0.72 -8.85 9.23
C SER A 19 1.81 -9.93 9.03
N TYR A 20 2.85 -9.90 9.88
CA TYR A 20 4.02 -10.80 9.79
C TYR A 20 3.69 -12.30 9.69
N GLU A 21 2.47 -12.70 10.06
CA GLU A 21 1.99 -14.08 10.00
C GLU A 21 1.74 -14.57 8.55
N ASN A 22 1.61 -13.66 7.57
CA ASN A 22 1.27 -14.02 6.20
C ASN A 22 2.50 -14.01 5.27
N GLN A 23 3.19 -15.15 5.18
CA GLN A 23 4.50 -15.27 4.50
C GLN A 23 4.47 -15.11 2.97
N LYS A 24 3.30 -15.19 2.32
CA LYS A 24 3.19 -15.30 0.86
C LYS A 24 3.69 -14.08 0.08
N TRP A 25 3.72 -12.91 0.73
CA TRP A 25 4.05 -11.61 0.14
C TRP A 25 4.68 -10.69 1.18
N LYS A 26 5.45 -11.27 2.12
CA LYS A 26 6.04 -10.57 3.27
C LYS A 26 6.93 -9.38 2.91
N ASP A 27 7.46 -9.37 1.69
CA ASP A 27 8.38 -8.35 1.18
C ASP A 27 7.63 -7.12 0.63
N ASP A 28 6.34 -7.28 0.30
CA ASP A 28 5.47 -6.19 -0.17
C ASP A 28 4.61 -5.70 1.00
N GLN A 29 4.85 -4.48 1.45
CA GLN A 29 4.27 -3.95 2.68
C GLN A 29 3.64 -2.57 2.48
N ILE A 30 2.54 -2.33 3.18
CA ILE A 30 1.90 -1.02 3.33
C ILE A 30 1.95 -0.66 4.80
N THR A 31 2.63 0.44 5.13
CA THR A 31 2.68 0.98 6.48
C THR A 31 1.88 2.27 6.55
N ILE A 32 0.84 2.25 7.38
CA ILE A 32 -0.08 3.35 7.57
C ILE A 32 0.18 4.00 8.93
N PRO A 33 0.43 5.32 9.00
CA PRO A 33 0.59 6.03 10.26
C PRO A 33 -0.67 5.93 11.13
N MET A 34 -0.50 5.65 12.42
CA MET A 34 -1.63 5.46 13.33
C MET A 34 -2.46 6.74 13.52
N GLU A 35 -1.79 7.90 13.51
CA GLU A 35 -2.44 9.20 13.61
C GLU A 35 -3.49 9.42 12.50
N ASP A 36 -3.23 8.94 11.28
CA ASP A 36 -4.16 9.05 10.17
C ASP A 36 -5.35 8.08 10.33
N ILE A 37 -5.13 6.89 10.90
CA ILE A 37 -6.20 5.93 11.23
C ILE A 37 -7.11 6.51 12.32
N GLU A 38 -6.52 7.11 13.36
CA GLU A 38 -7.25 7.78 14.45
C GLU A 38 -8.06 8.97 13.95
N ALA A 39 -7.44 9.84 13.14
CA ALA A 39 -8.09 11.04 12.61
C ALA A 39 -9.31 10.73 11.72
N LEU A 40 -9.34 9.54 11.12
CA LEU A 40 -10.40 9.08 10.22
C LEU A 40 -11.42 8.14 10.90
N SER A 41 -11.33 7.96 12.21
CA SER A 41 -12.22 7.09 13.00
C SER A 41 -13.64 7.63 13.08
N GLU A 42 -14.62 6.78 12.80
CA GLU A 42 -16.04 7.04 12.99
C GLU A 42 -16.61 6.10 14.06
N GLY A 43 -17.15 6.66 15.14
CA GLY A 43 -17.68 5.86 16.25
C GLY A 43 -16.63 5.00 16.96
N GLY A 44 -15.35 5.40 16.91
CA GLY A 44 -14.23 4.66 17.51
C GLY A 44 -13.70 3.51 16.65
N ILE A 45 -14.12 3.40 15.39
CA ILE A 45 -13.72 2.34 14.47
C ILE A 45 -13.27 2.95 13.14
N THR A 46 -12.13 2.48 12.62
CA THR A 46 -11.66 2.79 11.27
C THR A 46 -11.53 1.50 10.46
N LYS A 47 -12.12 1.48 9.26
CA LYS A 47 -11.98 0.36 8.32
C LYS A 47 -10.81 0.62 7.39
N VAL A 48 -9.86 -0.29 7.37
CA VAL A 48 -8.73 -0.28 6.43
C VAL A 48 -8.87 -1.49 5.54
N VAL A 49 -8.81 -1.29 4.23
CA VAL A 49 -8.82 -2.35 3.23
C VAL A 49 -7.47 -2.32 2.51
N VAL A 50 -6.83 -3.48 2.41
CA VAL A 50 -5.54 -3.65 1.72
C VAL A 50 -5.68 -4.76 0.70
N PHE A 51 -5.19 -4.52 -0.51
CA PHE A 51 -5.06 -5.51 -1.56
C PHE A 51 -3.62 -5.62 -2.01
N VAL A 52 -3.17 -6.88 -2.14
CA VAL A 52 -1.93 -7.24 -2.81
C VAL A 52 -2.32 -7.96 -4.09
N TYR A 53 -2.02 -7.36 -5.23
CA TYR A 53 -2.24 -7.99 -6.53
C TYR A 53 -0.92 -8.56 -7.03
N LEU A 54 -0.92 -9.88 -7.21
CA LEU A 54 0.22 -10.61 -7.74
C LEU A 54 0.11 -10.68 -9.26
N ASN A 55 1.23 -10.47 -9.95
CA ASN A 55 1.36 -10.60 -11.42
C ASN A 55 0.37 -9.73 -12.23
N MET A 56 -0.05 -8.57 -11.67
CA MET A 56 -0.92 -7.61 -12.38
C MET A 56 -0.14 -6.74 -13.38
N ASP A 57 1.19 -6.74 -13.29
CA ASP A 57 2.10 -6.04 -14.20
C ASP A 57 1.92 -6.47 -15.66
N GLU A 58 1.59 -7.75 -15.91
CA GLU A 58 1.34 -8.26 -17.27
C GLU A 58 0.05 -7.72 -17.89
N LEU A 59 -0.91 -7.29 -17.07
CA LEU A 59 -2.24 -6.86 -17.49
C LEU A 59 -2.37 -5.33 -17.55
N MET A 60 -1.45 -4.60 -16.92
CA MET A 60 -1.53 -3.15 -16.76
C MET A 60 -0.55 -2.44 -17.70
N THR A 61 -1.05 -1.44 -18.41
CA THR A 61 -0.26 -0.62 -19.33
C THR A 61 0.22 0.65 -18.64
N THR A 62 1.46 1.05 -18.92
CA THR A 62 1.93 2.37 -18.49
C THR A 62 1.64 3.39 -19.59
N LYS A 63 1.51 4.67 -19.22
CA LYS A 63 1.27 5.75 -20.19
C LYS A 63 2.40 5.93 -21.20
N ARG A 64 3.62 5.48 -20.86
CA ARG A 64 4.81 5.57 -21.72
C ARG A 64 5.17 4.18 -22.22
N ASN A 65 5.12 3.95 -23.52
CA ASN A 65 5.44 2.64 -24.10
C ASN A 65 6.86 2.13 -23.80
N THR A 66 7.75 2.98 -23.28
CA THR A 66 9.12 2.64 -22.86
C THR A 66 9.23 2.30 -21.36
N SER A 67 8.13 2.29 -20.62
CA SER A 67 8.09 2.05 -19.18
C SER A 67 7.26 0.81 -18.88
N PHE A 68 7.67 0.04 -17.87
CA PHE A 68 6.99 -1.16 -17.41
C PHE A 68 6.85 -1.14 -15.90
N ILE A 69 5.90 -1.92 -15.38
CA ILE A 69 5.73 -2.14 -13.95
C ILE A 69 6.67 -3.28 -13.55
N ASN A 70 7.52 -3.06 -12.54
CA ASN A 70 8.54 -4.03 -12.12
C ASN A 70 8.33 -4.49 -10.66
N SER A 71 7.09 -4.53 -10.21
CA SER A 71 6.72 -4.95 -8.85
C SER A 71 5.30 -5.48 -8.82
N ASN A 72 4.93 -6.13 -7.73
CA ASN A 72 3.52 -6.33 -7.41
C ASN A 72 2.81 -4.98 -7.26
N ILE A 73 1.48 -5.01 -7.26
CA ILE A 73 0.66 -3.82 -7.07
C ILE A 73 0.02 -3.88 -5.70
N LEU A 74 0.22 -2.82 -4.93
CA LEU A 74 -0.37 -2.62 -3.63
C LEU A 74 -1.44 -1.55 -3.72
N SER A 75 -2.57 -1.81 -3.06
CA SER A 75 -3.64 -0.83 -2.90
C SER A 75 -4.11 -0.80 -1.46
N THR A 76 -4.43 0.40 -0.99
CA THR A 76 -5.07 0.58 0.31
C THR A 76 -6.14 1.65 0.23
N SER A 77 -7.22 1.43 0.98
CA SER A 77 -8.25 2.41 1.24
C SER A 77 -8.50 2.48 2.73
N ILE A 78 -8.48 3.70 3.26
CA ILE A 78 -8.89 3.99 4.64
C ILE A 78 -10.28 4.60 4.53
N LYS A 79 -11.29 3.95 5.13
CA LYS A 79 -12.72 4.29 4.97
C LYS A 79 -13.20 4.09 3.50
N SER A 80 -14.37 4.66 3.18
CA SER A 80 -15.02 4.66 1.86
C SER A 80 -14.70 5.91 1.02
N ALA A 81 -13.65 6.67 1.37
CA ALA A 81 -13.32 7.90 0.67
C ALA A 81 -12.45 7.62 -0.56
N ASN A 82 -12.84 8.16 -1.72
CA ASN A 82 -12.07 8.03 -2.97
C ASN A 82 -10.81 8.91 -3.01
N SER A 83 -10.71 9.91 -2.12
CA SER A 83 -9.53 10.77 -1.97
C SER A 83 -9.59 11.52 -0.64
N GLY A 84 -8.44 11.67 0.02
CA GLY A 84 -8.29 12.47 1.23
C GLY A 84 -6.84 12.91 1.42
N SER A 85 -6.63 14.01 2.13
CA SER A 85 -5.29 14.42 2.55
C SER A 85 -4.93 13.70 3.84
N LEU A 86 -3.80 13.00 3.82
CA LEU A 86 -3.21 12.40 5.01
C LEU A 86 -2.25 13.39 5.66
N ARG A 87 -2.17 13.38 6.98
CA ARG A 87 -1.22 14.19 7.74
C ARG A 87 0.20 13.68 7.58
N LYS A 88 0.35 12.36 7.46
CA LYS A 88 1.62 11.68 7.20
C LYS A 88 1.51 10.80 5.97
N ALA A 89 2.64 10.57 5.31
CA ALA A 89 2.69 9.72 4.13
C ALA A 89 2.48 8.24 4.52
N VAL A 90 1.65 7.53 3.77
CA VAL A 90 1.64 6.07 3.77
C VAL A 90 2.91 5.60 3.08
N THR A 91 3.58 4.63 3.69
CA THR A 91 4.80 4.04 3.12
C THR A 91 4.44 2.73 2.43
N PHE A 92 4.71 2.67 1.13
CA PHE A 92 4.61 1.44 0.34
C PHE A 92 6.03 0.90 0.12
N THR A 93 6.27 -0.33 0.56
CA THR A 93 7.50 -1.07 0.30
C THR A 93 7.17 -2.18 -0.67
N LEU A 94 7.88 -2.23 -1.78
CA LEU A 94 7.62 -3.16 -2.87
C LEU A 94 8.91 -3.89 -3.22
N ARG A 95 8.82 -5.21 -3.36
CA ARG A 95 9.90 -5.99 -3.91
C ARG A 95 9.87 -5.88 -5.43
N LEU A 96 11.02 -5.56 -6.02
CA LEU A 96 11.17 -5.54 -7.46
C LEU A 96 11.28 -6.97 -8.01
N PHE A 97 10.66 -7.21 -9.17
CA PHE A 97 10.80 -8.50 -9.86
C PHE A 97 12.20 -8.69 -10.43
N GLN A 98 12.78 -7.61 -10.98
CA GLN A 98 14.13 -7.58 -11.51
C GLN A 98 14.93 -6.43 -10.90
N VAL A 99 16.20 -6.68 -10.57
CA VAL A 99 17.10 -5.62 -10.10
C VAL A 99 17.49 -4.75 -11.29
N PHE A 100 17.44 -3.43 -11.13
CA PHE A 100 17.86 -2.49 -12.16
C PHE A 100 19.37 -2.30 -12.15
N SER A 101 19.97 -2.04 -13.32
CA SER A 101 21.31 -1.44 -13.38
C SER A 101 21.26 -0.04 -12.79
N GLU A 102 22.39 0.47 -12.28
CA GLU A 102 22.49 1.80 -11.65
C GLU A 102 21.99 2.96 -12.55
N SER A 103 21.85 2.72 -13.86
CA SER A 103 21.36 3.68 -14.85
C SER A 103 19.83 3.82 -14.93
N VAL A 104 19.04 2.99 -14.25
CA VAL A 104 17.58 3.02 -14.30
C VAL A 104 17.01 3.31 -12.91
N MET A 105 16.35 4.47 -12.77
CA MET A 105 15.72 4.86 -11.50
C MET A 105 14.25 4.41 -11.46
N PRO A 106 13.84 3.61 -10.45
CA PRO A 106 12.44 3.27 -10.25
C PRO A 106 11.65 4.52 -9.86
N THR A 107 10.39 4.58 -10.31
CA THR A 107 9.48 5.68 -9.98
C THR A 107 8.26 5.11 -9.24
N CYS A 108 7.96 5.67 -8.07
CA CYS A 108 6.70 5.39 -7.38
C CYS A 108 5.55 6.08 -8.12
N ALA A 109 4.54 5.29 -8.51
CA ALA A 109 3.36 5.78 -9.20
C ALA A 109 2.09 5.22 -8.54
N TYR A 110 0.97 5.89 -8.76
CA TYR A 110 -0.35 5.40 -8.38
C TYR A 110 -1.23 5.32 -9.63
N TRP A 111 -2.23 4.44 -9.59
CA TRP A 111 -3.18 4.32 -10.68
C TRP A 111 -4.32 5.32 -10.50
N ASP A 112 -4.45 6.26 -11.44
CA ASP A 112 -5.58 7.20 -11.50
C ASP A 112 -6.61 6.67 -12.49
N PHE A 113 -7.83 6.38 -12.01
CA PHE A 113 -8.92 5.84 -12.82
C PHE A 113 -9.76 6.93 -13.52
N ARG A 114 -9.38 8.21 -13.41
CA ARG A 114 -10.09 9.34 -14.01
C ARG A 114 -9.87 9.47 -15.51
#